data_AF-A0A7L4TD00-F1
#
_entry.id   AF-A0A7L4TD00-F1
#
_cell.length_a   1.000
_cell.length_b   1.000
_cell.length_c   1.000
_cell.angle_alpha   90.00
_cell.angle_beta   90.00
_cell.angle_gamma   90.00
#
_symmetry.space_group_name_H-M   'P 1'
#
loop_
_entity.id
_entity.type
_entity.pdbx_description
1 polymer ?
#
loop_
_entity_poly.entity_id
_entity_poly.type
_entity_poly.pdbx_seq_one_letter_code
_entity_poly.pdbx_strand_id
1 'polypeptide(L)'
;RLIKVMIIALCCLLAWTADWNYILVLWILFFGIYKGQFKMQMISFAFIGTVFYILPGISLGMDYAFRFGILLAIPFLALYNGERGKSSALIKWGFYVFYPAHLLVLYILRYFIFA
;
A
#
# COMPACT_ATOMS: atom_id res chain seq x y z
N ARG A 1 23.91 -13.86 4.63
CA ARG A 1 22.55 -13.80 5.22
C ARG A 1 22.37 -12.55 6.09
N LEU A 2 23.29 -12.27 7.02
CA LEU A 2 23.26 -11.08 7.88
C LEU A 2 23.21 -9.74 7.10
N ILE A 3 24.05 -9.58 6.07
CA ILE A 3 24.06 -8.36 5.23
C ILE A 3 22.68 -8.05 4.62
N LYS A 4 21.95 -9.07 4.15
CA LYS A 4 20.60 -8.89 3.59
C LYS A 4 19.63 -8.36 4.66
N VAL A 5 19.71 -8.89 5.88
CA VAL A 5 18.87 -8.44 7.00
C VAL A 5 19.20 -6.99 7.38
N MET A 6 20.49 -6.63 7.43
CA MET A 6 20.92 -5.26 7.71
C MET A 6 20.42 -4.28 6.65
N ILE A 7 20.48 -4.65 5.36
CA ILE A 7 19.95 -3.82 4.27
C ILE A 7 18.44 -3.65 4.39
N ILE A 8 17.69 -4.73 4.67
CA ILE A 8 16.24 -4.64 4.87
C ILE A 8 15.91 -3.73 6.04
N ALA A 9 16.62 -3.85 7.16
CA ALA A 9 16.44 -2.99 8.32
C ALA A 9 16.72 -1.51 7.99
N LEU A 10 17.79 -1.24 7.24
CA LEU A 10 18.10 0.11 6.76
C LEU A 10 16.97 0.64 5.85
N CYS A 11 16.43 -0.16 4.93
CA CYS A 11 15.31 0.26 4.09
C CYS A 11 14.06 0.59 4.93
N CYS A 12 13.75 -0.21 5.96
CA CYS A 12 12.66 0.08 6.88
C CYS A 12 12.88 1.41 7.64
N LEU A 13 14.11 1.67 8.10
CA LEU A 13 14.45 2.93 8.78
C LEU A 13 14.33 4.14 7.85
N LEU A 14 14.84 4.03 6.62
CA LEU A 14 14.75 5.11 5.63
C LEU A 14 13.32 5.36 5.17
N ALA A 15 12.47 4.32 5.15
CA ALA A 15 11.06 4.45 4.82
C ALA A 15 10.23 5.07 5.95
N TRP A 16 10.80 5.39 7.13
CA TRP A 16 10.03 5.81 8.30
C TRP A 16 9.14 7.04 8.07
N THR A 17 9.53 7.95 7.19
CA THR A 17 8.75 9.17 6.89
C THR A 17 7.86 9.03 5.66
N ALA A 18 7.88 7.88 4.98
CA ALA A 18 7.04 7.62 3.81
C ALA A 18 5.60 7.28 4.21
N ASP A 19 4.64 7.50 3.31
CA ASP A 19 3.20 7.34 3.55
C ASP A 19 2.81 5.99 4.19
N TRP A 20 3.39 4.90 3.68
CA TRP A 20 3.17 3.53 4.18
C TRP A 20 4.31 3.02 5.07
N ASN A 21 5.27 3.88 5.37
CA ASN A 21 6.33 3.60 6.31
C ASN A 21 7.12 2.30 5.97
N TYR A 22 7.69 1.63 6.98
CA TYR A 22 8.30 0.30 6.84
C TYR A 22 7.32 -0.81 6.43
N ILE A 23 6.00 -0.60 6.55
CA ILE A 23 4.97 -1.62 6.25
C ILE A 23 5.04 -2.02 4.77
N LEU A 24 5.19 -1.03 3.88
CA LEU A 24 5.31 -1.28 2.44
C LEU A 24 6.59 -2.06 2.09
N VAL A 25 7.70 -1.79 2.78
CA VAL A 25 8.95 -2.53 2.61
C VAL A 25 8.74 -4.01 2.94
N LEU A 26 8.06 -4.29 4.05
CA LEU A 26 7.71 -5.66 4.45
C LEU A 26 6.78 -6.33 3.44
N TRP A 27 5.73 -5.64 2.97
CA TRP A 27 4.85 -6.19 1.94
C TRP A 27 5.62 -6.55 0.66
N ILE A 28 6.46 -5.65 0.12
CA ILE A 28 7.26 -5.94 -1.08
C ILE A 28 8.17 -7.16 -0.85
N LEU A 29 8.83 -7.22 0.31
CA LEU A 29 9.70 -8.34 0.68
C LEU A 29 8.93 -9.67 0.69
N PHE A 30 7.79 -9.74 1.38
CA PHE A 30 7.02 -10.98 1.51
C PHE A 30 6.31 -11.37 0.22
N PHE A 31 5.87 -10.41 -0.61
CA PHE A 31 5.39 -10.69 -1.96
C PHE A 31 6.48 -11.30 -2.84
N GLY A 32 7.73 -10.87 -2.67
CA GLY A 32 8.89 -11.44 -3.34
C GLY A 32 9.24 -12.85 -2.83
N ILE A 33 9.23 -13.06 -1.51
CA ILE A 33 9.51 -14.37 -0.88
C ILE A 33 8.47 -15.42 -1.32
N TYR A 34 7.19 -15.06 -1.31
CA TYR A 34 6.09 -15.94 -1.68
C TYR A 34 5.66 -15.81 -3.15
N LYS A 35 6.56 -15.36 -4.03
CA LYS A 35 6.24 -15.16 -5.45
C LYS A 35 5.69 -16.45 -6.07
N GLY A 36 4.52 -16.35 -6.70
CA GLY A 36 3.79 -17.48 -7.30
C GLY A 36 2.89 -18.26 -6.33
N GLN A 37 2.93 -17.94 -5.04
CA GLN A 37 2.08 -18.56 -4.00
C GLN A 37 1.05 -17.53 -3.50
N PHE A 38 -0.01 -17.31 -4.29
CA PHE A 38 -1.02 -16.28 -4.00
C PHE A 38 -1.54 -16.33 -2.57
N LYS A 39 -1.87 -17.53 -2.07
CA LYS A 39 -2.35 -17.73 -0.69
C LYS A 39 -1.37 -17.18 0.35
N MET A 40 -0.07 -17.44 0.21
CA MET A 40 0.95 -16.98 1.14
C MET A 40 1.22 -15.47 1.01
N GLN A 41 1.12 -14.93 -0.21
CA GLN A 41 1.17 -13.48 -0.43
C GLN A 41 0.01 -12.77 0.28
N MET A 42 -1.21 -13.30 0.18
CA MET A 42 -2.38 -12.70 0.84
C MET A 42 -2.35 -12.88 2.36
N ILE A 43 -1.90 -14.04 2.87
CA ILE A 43 -1.73 -14.25 4.32
C ILE A 43 -0.70 -13.26 4.88
N SER A 44 0.46 -13.13 4.24
CA SER A 44 1.49 -12.18 4.68
C SER A 44 1.03 -10.72 4.57
N PHE A 45 0.35 -10.35 3.49
CA PHE A 45 -0.29 -9.05 3.33
C PHE A 45 -1.24 -8.72 4.50
N ALA A 46 -2.21 -9.61 4.74
CA ALA A 46 -3.21 -9.44 5.77
C ALA A 46 -2.59 -9.43 7.17
N PHE A 47 -1.62 -10.32 7.44
CA PHE A 47 -0.94 -10.38 8.73
C PHE A 47 -0.16 -9.09 9.04
N ILE A 48 0.70 -8.66 8.12
CA ILE A 48 1.50 -7.44 8.26
C ILE A 48 0.59 -6.21 8.38
N GLY A 49 -0.43 -6.11 7.53
CA GLY A 49 -1.40 -5.01 7.57
C GLY A 49 -2.21 -5.00 8.87
N THR A 50 -2.61 -6.17 9.38
CA THR A 50 -3.34 -6.26 10.63
C THR A 50 -2.47 -5.81 11.80
N VAL A 51 -1.27 -6.38 11.94
CA VAL A 51 -0.37 -6.14 13.07
C VAL A 51 0.13 -4.69 13.11
N PHE A 52 0.56 -4.14 11.97
CA PHE A 52 1.24 -2.85 11.93
C PHE A 52 0.36 -1.67 11.52
N TYR A 53 -0.83 -1.91 10.95
CA TYR A 53 -1.72 -0.83 10.48
C TYR A 53 -3.09 -0.83 11.14
N ILE A 54 -3.80 -1.97 11.16
CA ILE A 54 -5.16 -2.07 11.69
C ILE A 54 -5.15 -2.01 13.23
N LEU A 55 -4.40 -2.89 13.90
CA LEU A 55 -4.40 -2.96 15.38
C LEU A 55 -4.01 -1.62 16.04
N PRO A 56 -2.96 -0.90 15.59
CA PRO A 56 -2.65 0.43 16.12
C PRO A 56 -3.72 1.47 15.81
N GLY A 57 -4.56 1.24 14.79
CA GLY A 57 -5.69 2.10 14.46
C GLY A 57 -6.89 1.91 15.37
N ILE A 58 -7.13 0.69 15.86
CA ILE A 58 -8.26 0.38 16.74
C ILE A 58 -8.18 1.21 18.04
N SER A 59 -6.99 1.37 18.60
CA SER A 59 -6.78 2.19 19.80
C SER A 59 -7.03 3.69 19.59
N LEU A 60 -7.14 4.15 18.34
CA LEU A 60 -7.37 5.55 17.99
C LEU A 60 -8.87 5.88 17.82
N GLY A 61 -9.76 4.89 17.89
CA GLY A 61 -11.21 5.07 17.83
C GLY A 61 -11.85 4.70 16.49
N MET A 62 -13.17 4.85 16.42
CA MET A 62 -14.00 4.39 15.28
C MET A 62 -13.71 5.13 13.98
N ASP A 63 -13.20 6.36 14.03
CA ASP A 63 -12.81 7.14 12.85
C ASP A 63 -11.71 6.46 12.03
N TYR A 64 -10.99 5.50 12.62
CA TYR A 64 -9.94 4.72 11.96
C TYR A 64 -10.44 3.39 11.38
N ALA A 65 -11.75 3.13 11.39
CA ALA A 65 -12.33 1.93 10.79
C ALA A 65 -12.02 1.80 9.29
N PHE A 66 -11.75 2.91 8.58
CA PHE A 66 -11.33 2.89 7.17
C PHE A 66 -10.05 2.06 6.94
N ARG A 67 -9.22 1.84 7.98
CA ARG A 67 -7.98 1.05 7.87
C ARG A 67 -8.23 -0.41 7.49
N PHE A 68 -9.41 -0.95 7.80
CA PHE A 68 -9.80 -2.29 7.32
C PHE A 68 -9.94 -2.37 5.79
N GLY A 69 -10.08 -1.22 5.13
CA GLY A 69 -10.17 -1.12 3.67
C GLY A 69 -8.98 -1.73 2.93
N ILE A 70 -7.81 -1.86 3.55
CA ILE A 70 -6.65 -2.54 2.93
C ILE A 70 -6.98 -3.98 2.54
N LEU A 71 -7.87 -4.66 3.28
CA LEU A 71 -8.24 -6.05 3.01
C LEU A 71 -9.06 -6.19 1.72
N LEU A 72 -9.66 -5.11 1.22
CA LEU A 72 -10.33 -5.11 -0.08
C LEU A 72 -9.36 -5.34 -1.24
N ALA A 73 -8.06 -5.13 -1.05
CA ALA A 73 -7.07 -5.48 -2.07
C ALA A 73 -7.06 -6.98 -2.39
N ILE A 74 -7.41 -7.85 -1.42
CA ILE A 74 -7.40 -9.30 -1.57
C ILE A 74 -8.36 -9.78 -2.68
N PRO A 75 -9.67 -9.45 -2.65
CA PRO A 75 -10.57 -9.86 -3.73
C PRO A 75 -10.18 -9.26 -5.08
N PHE A 76 -9.71 -8.02 -5.15
CA PHE A 76 -9.25 -7.43 -6.43
C PHE A 76 -8.05 -8.18 -7.00
N LEU A 77 -7.08 -8.57 -6.16
CA LEU A 77 -5.94 -9.36 -6.59
C LEU A 77 -6.32 -10.81 -6.93
N ALA A 78 -7.35 -11.37 -6.28
CA ALA A 78 -7.86 -12.70 -6.62
C ALA A 78 -8.56 -12.73 -7.98
N LEU A 79 -9.18 -11.63 -8.40
CA LEU A 79 -9.80 -11.46 -9.71
C LEU A 79 -8.81 -11.09 -10.82
N TYR A 80 -7.54 -10.86 -10.48
CA TYR A 80 -6.51 -10.49 -11.45
C TYR A 80 -6.14 -11.68 -12.35
N ASN A 81 -6.14 -11.46 -13.66
CA ASN A 81 -5.85 -12.49 -14.66
C ASN A 81 -4.36 -12.81 -14.83
N GLY A 82 -3.46 -12.14 -14.10
CA GLY A 82 -2.02 -12.36 -14.19
C GLY A 82 -1.33 -11.63 -15.36
N GLU A 83 -2.09 -11.02 -16.27
CA GLU A 83 -1.55 -10.37 -17.46
C GLU A 83 -1.32 -8.88 -17.25
N ARG A 84 -0.23 -8.37 -17.81
CA ARG A 84 0.05 -6.94 -17.76
C ARG A 84 -1.04 -6.17 -18.52
N GLY A 85 -1.64 -5.18 -17.86
CA GLY A 85 -2.61 -4.29 -18.49
C GLY A 85 -2.05 -3.53 -19.71
N LYS A 86 -2.94 -3.07 -20.59
CA LYS A 86 -2.58 -2.30 -21.79
C LYS A 86 -1.73 -1.09 -21.42
N SER A 87 -0.60 -0.92 -22.09
CA SER A 87 0.27 0.24 -21.93
C SER A 87 0.23 1.09 -23.20
N SER A 88 -0.28 2.31 -23.08
CA SER A 88 -0.25 3.31 -24.15
C SER A 88 0.29 4.64 -23.62
N ALA A 89 0.82 5.48 -24.50
CA ALA A 89 1.27 6.82 -24.13
C ALA A 89 0.14 7.62 -23.46
N LEU A 90 -1.09 7.48 -23.96
CA LEU A 90 -2.27 8.13 -23.40
C LEU A 90 -2.52 7.70 -21.95
N ILE A 91 -2.49 6.40 -21.64
CA ILE A 91 -2.70 5.90 -20.27
C ILE A 91 -1.59 6.41 -19.34
N LYS A 92 -0.34 6.38 -19.80
CA LYS A 92 0.81 6.84 -19.03
C LYS A 92 0.73 8.34 -18.72
N TRP A 93 0.55 9.18 -19.73
CA TRP A 93 0.46 10.64 -19.55
C TRP A 93 -0.82 11.05 -18.83
N GLY A 94 -1.93 10.35 -19.09
CA GLY A 94 -3.18 10.53 -18.35
C GLY A 94 -2.98 10.30 -16.84
N PHE A 95 -2.27 9.24 -16.45
CA PHE A 95 -1.93 9.02 -15.04
C PHE A 95 -1.04 10.13 -14.46
N TYR A 96 -0.01 10.58 -15.21
CA TYR A 96 0.88 11.65 -14.74
C TYR A 96 0.20 13.01 -14.57
N VAL A 97 -0.87 13.29 -15.34
CA VAL A 97 -1.68 14.50 -15.16
C VAL A 97 -2.71 14.29 -14.05
N PHE A 98 -3.38 13.14 -14.03
CA PHE A 98 -4.40 12.82 -13.04
C PHE A 98 -3.85 12.79 -11.62
N TYR A 99 -2.64 12.27 -11.42
CA TYR A 99 -2.03 12.14 -10.10
C TYR A 99 -1.87 13.49 -9.36
N PRO A 100 -1.17 14.51 -9.90
CA PRO A 100 -1.13 15.83 -9.24
C PRO A 100 -2.50 16.52 -9.25
N ALA A 101 -3.33 16.33 -10.28
CA ALA A 101 -4.62 17.01 -10.38
C ALA A 101 -5.60 16.59 -9.28
N HIS A 102 -5.75 15.29 -8.99
CA HIS A 102 -6.68 14.85 -7.94
C HIS A 102 -6.21 15.29 -6.55
N LEU A 103 -4.89 15.35 -6.29
CA LEU A 103 -4.36 15.91 -5.05
C LEU A 103 -4.72 17.39 -4.90
N LEU A 104 -4.63 18.17 -5.98
CA LEU A 104 -5.04 19.57 -5.99
C LEU A 104 -6.55 19.72 -5.75
N VAL A 105 -7.38 18.85 -6.34
CA VAL A 105 -8.82 18.81 -6.08
C VAL A 105 -9.11 18.50 -4.61
N LEU A 106 -8.46 17.48 -4.03
CA LEU A 106 -8.61 17.15 -2.61
C LEU A 106 -8.19 18.31 -1.70
N TYR A 107 -7.12 19.03 -2.05
CA TYR A 107 -6.70 20.24 -1.33
C TYR A 107 -7.75 21.35 -1.40
N ILE A 108 -8.32 21.62 -2.58
CA ILE A 108 -9.41 22.60 -2.77
C ILE A 108 -10.62 22.19 -1.93
N LEU A 109 -11.06 20.94 -2.00
CA LEU A 109 -12.20 20.44 -1.22
C LEU A 109 -11.95 20.61 0.28
N ARG A 110 -10.74 20.28 0.76
CA ARG A 110 -10.35 20.54 2.15
C ARG A 110 -10.49 22.01 2.51
N TYR A 111 -10.00 22.92 1.67
CA TYR A 111 -10.00 24.37 1.93
C TYR A 111 -11.41 24.99 1.94
N PHE A 112 -12.35 24.49 1.12
CA PHE A 112 -13.68 25.08 1.02
C PHE A 112 -14.76 24.39 1.85
N ILE A 113 -14.62 23.09 2.14
CA ILE A 113 -15.66 22.28 2.82
C ILE A 113 -15.27 21.99 4.27
N PHE A 114 -13.99 21.79 4.55
CA PHE A 114 -13.49 21.32 5.85
C PHE A 114 -12.57 22.33 6.55
N ALA A 115 -12.53 23.57 6.07
CA ALA A 115 -11.83 24.69 6.72
C ALA A 115 -12.69 25.37 7.77
#